data_AF-A7GM61-F1
#
_entry.id   AF-A7GM61-F1
#
_cell.length_a   1.000
_cell.length_b   1.000
_cell.length_c   1.000
_cell.angle_alpha   90.00
_cell.angle_beta   90.00
_cell.angle_gamma   90.00
#
_symmetry.space_group_name_H-M   'P 1'
#
loop_
_entity.id
_entity.type
_entity.pdbx_description
1 polymer ?
#
loop_
_entity_poly.entity_id
_entity_poly.type
_entity_poly.pdbx_seq_one_letter_code
_entity_poly.pdbx_strand_id
1 'polypeptide(L)' 'MENGYTNVVKIHGRRMKMGQSHRFRAGQKAPNNGLYVEIGETGSMVKNPQMVKLTAGERFPENSNHNRQWTYKRKP' A
#
# COMPACT_ATOMS: atom_id res chain seq x y z
N MET A 1 7.69 -23.29 -21.49
CA MET A 1 6.77 -23.27 -20.32
C MET A 1 7.68 -23.47 -19.12
N GLU A 2 7.98 -22.56 -18.21
CA GLU A 2 7.32 -21.37 -17.64
C GLU A 2 8.46 -20.52 -17.03
N ASN A 3 8.61 -19.25 -17.43
CA ASN A 3 9.70 -18.37 -16.96
C ASN A 3 9.34 -17.74 -15.60
N GLY A 4 9.58 -18.46 -14.52
CA GLY A 4 9.24 -18.07 -13.14
C GLY A 4 10.24 -17.14 -12.44
N TYR A 5 10.82 -16.14 -13.11
CA TYR A 5 11.61 -15.11 -12.43
C TYR A 5 10.68 -14.06 -11.79
N THR A 6 9.98 -14.41 -10.71
CA THR A 6 9.42 -13.38 -9.82
C THR A 6 10.59 -12.68 -9.14
N ASN A 7 10.95 -11.50 -9.63
CA ASN A 7 11.97 -10.62 -9.04
C ASN A 7 11.50 -10.15 -7.65
N VAL A 8 11.78 -10.93 -6.60
CA VAL A 8 11.46 -10.58 -5.22
C VAL A 8 12.58 -9.69 -4.68
N VAL A 9 12.46 -8.37 -4.81
CA VAL A 9 13.43 -7.47 -4.15
C VAL A 9 13.08 -7.42 -2.66
N LYS A 10 13.93 -8.05 -1.84
CA LYS A 10 13.88 -7.94 -0.38
C LYS A 10 14.44 -6.56 0.02
N ILE A 11 13.59 -5.56 0.13
CA ILE A 11 13.92 -4.33 0.87
C ILE A 11 13.35 -4.50 2.28
N HIS A 12 14.23 -4.76 3.26
CA HIS A 12 13.90 -4.89 4.68
C HIS A 12 12.73 -5.84 5.00
N GLY A 13 12.96 -7.16 4.94
CA GLY A 13 12.09 -8.18 5.54
C GLY A 13 10.66 -8.31 5.01
N ARG A 14 10.21 -7.46 4.07
CA ARG A 14 8.90 -7.55 3.42
C ARG A 14 9.02 -8.17 2.05
N ARG A 15 8.29 -9.26 1.83
CA ARG A 15 8.10 -9.88 0.50
C ARG A 15 7.13 -9.02 -0.31
N MET A 16 7.65 -7.96 -0.94
CA MET A 16 6.89 -7.24 -1.96
C MET A 16 6.98 -8.05 -3.27
N LYS A 17 5.83 -8.47 -3.82
CA LYS A 17 5.80 -9.01 -5.18
C LYS A 17 6.01 -7.83 -6.14
N MET A 18 7.15 -7.79 -6.81
CA MET A 18 7.41 -6.80 -7.86
C MET A 18 6.31 -6.88 -8.93
N GLY A 19 5.70 -5.74 -9.25
CA GLY A 19 4.54 -5.64 -10.17
C GLY A 19 3.16 -5.57 -9.49
N GLN A 20 3.07 -5.72 -8.16
CA GLN A 20 1.83 -5.40 -7.44
C GLN A 20 1.70 -3.89 -7.23
N SER A 21 0.48 -3.35 -7.33
CA SER A 21 0.24 -1.93 -7.02
C SER A 21 0.65 -1.62 -5.58
N HIS A 22 1.33 -0.48 -5.39
CA HIS A 22 1.65 0.08 -4.08
C HIS A 22 0.66 1.17 -3.66
N ARG A 23 -0.35 1.44 -4.51
CA ARG A 23 -1.43 2.38 -4.24
C ARG A 23 -2.73 1.61 -4.15
N PHE A 24 -3.45 1.84 -3.06
CA PHE A 24 -4.67 1.12 -2.74
C PHE A 24 -5.83 2.10 -2.55
N ARG A 25 -7.04 1.67 -2.88
CA ARG A 25 -8.29 2.42 -2.65
C ARG A 25 -9.03 1.86 -1.43
N ALA A 26 -9.94 2.65 -0.88
CA ALA A 26 -10.91 2.18 0.10
C ALA A 26 -11.57 0.86 -0.32
N GLY A 27 -11.79 -0.04 0.64
CA GLY A 27 -12.40 -1.36 0.41
C GLY A 27 -11.46 -2.42 -0.17
N GLN A 28 -10.32 -2.06 -0.76
CA GLN A 28 -9.31 -3.05 -1.17
C GLN A 28 -8.69 -3.73 0.06
N LYS A 29 -8.18 -4.95 -0.11
CA LYS A 29 -7.54 -5.70 0.98
C LYS A 29 -6.05 -5.36 1.09
N ALA A 30 -5.58 -5.16 2.31
CA ALA A 30 -4.17 -4.99 2.60
C ALA A 30 -3.41 -6.28 2.22
N PRO A 31 -2.36 -6.20 1.40
CA PRO A 31 -1.62 -7.38 0.95
C PRO A 31 -0.67 -7.94 2.02
N ASN A 32 -0.34 -7.16 3.05
CA ASN A 32 0.51 -7.58 4.16
C ASN A 32 0.23 -6.76 5.42
N ASN A 33 0.76 -7.23 6.54
CA ASN A 33 0.71 -6.52 7.81
C ASN A 33 1.56 -5.25 7.71
N GLY A 34 0.99 -4.08 8.00
CA GLY A 34 1.72 -2.84 7.94
C GLY A 34 0.98 -1.59 8.36
N LEU A 35 1.75 -0.50 8.39
CA LEU A 35 1.25 0.84 8.56
C LEU A 35 1.13 1.47 7.18
N TYR A 36 -0.04 1.97 6.88
CA TYR A 36 -0.40 2.59 5.61
C TYR A 36 -0.73 4.06 5.85
N VAL A 37 -0.50 4.89 4.84
CA VAL A 37 -0.68 6.35 4.90
C VAL A 37 -1.42 6.84 3.66
N GLU A 38 -2.27 7.84 3.85
CA GLU A 38 -2.95 8.50 2.73
C GLU A 38 -2.00 9.36 1.90
N ILE A 39 -2.20 9.30 0.58
CA ILE A 39 -1.54 10.11 -0.45
C ILE A 39 -2.60 10.60 -1.44
N GLY A 40 -2.26 11.63 -2.21
CA GLY A 40 -3.09 12.09 -3.32
C GLY A 40 -3.09 11.08 -4.46
N GLU A 41 -4.03 11.22 -5.40
CA GLU A 41 -4.17 10.29 -6.53
C GLU A 41 -2.87 10.14 -7.35
N THR A 42 -2.14 11.24 -7.52
CA THR A 42 -0.86 11.27 -8.24
C THR A 42 0.31 10.70 -7.44
N GLY A 43 0.13 10.44 -6.14
CA GLY A 43 1.19 10.01 -5.23
C GLY A 43 1.85 11.13 -4.45
N SER A 44 1.30 12.35 -4.52
CA SER A 44 1.76 13.49 -3.72
C SER A 44 1.34 13.38 -2.26
N MET A 45 2.06 14.08 -1.39
CA MET A 45 1.69 14.23 0.02
C MET A 45 0.42 15.07 0.13
N VAL A 46 -0.51 14.64 0.98
CA VAL A 46 -1.74 15.39 1.27
C VAL A 46 -1.59 16.19 2.57
N LYS A 47 -2.36 17.27 2.70
CA LYS A 47 -2.50 17.97 3.98
C LYS A 47 -3.23 17.04 4.97
N ASN A 48 -2.62 16.86 6.15
CA ASN A 48 -3.11 15.99 7.22
C ASN A 48 -3.42 14.56 6.73
N PRO A 49 -2.38 13.77 6.39
CA PRO A 49 -2.59 12.39 5.95
C PRO A 49 -3.07 11.53 7.12
N GLN A 50 -4.07 10.69 6.87
CA GLN A 50 -4.41 9.65 7.83
C GLN A 50 -3.42 8.48 7.76
N MET A 51 -3.31 7.75 8.87
CA MET A 51 -2.51 6.54 8.98
C MET A 51 -3.36 5.42 9.57
N VAL A 52 -3.22 4.21 9.02
CA VAL A 52 -3.93 3.03 9.50
C VAL A 52 -2.99 1.84 9.59
N LYS A 53 -3.06 1.10 10.70
CA LYS A 53 -2.36 -0.18 10.86
C LYS A 53 -3.32 -1.29 10.46
N LEU A 54 -2.97 -2.05 9.44
CA LEU A 54 -3.77 -3.16 8.93
C LEU A 54 -2.96 -4.46 8.93
N THR A 55 -3.66 -5.55 9.14
CA THR A 55 -3.19 -6.91 8.92
C THR A 55 -3.56 -7.37 7.50
N ALA A 56 -2.87 -8.39 6.99
CA ALA A 56 -3.09 -8.92 5.67
C ALA A 56 -4.53 -9.42 5.53
N GLY A 57 -5.23 -8.97 4.49
CA GLY A 57 -6.63 -9.31 4.23
C GLY A 57 -7.66 -8.33 4.78
N GLU A 58 -7.29 -7.46 5.74
CA GLU A 58 -8.18 -6.38 6.21
C GLU A 58 -8.41 -5.34 5.13
N ARG A 59 -9.59 -4.71 5.14
CA ARG A 59 -9.96 -3.71 4.14
C ARG A 59 -9.44 -2.33 4.53
N PHE A 60 -8.98 -1.57 3.53
CA PHE A 60 -8.71 -0.15 3.72
C PHE A 60 -10.01 0.59 4.05
N PRO A 61 -9.99 1.50 5.04
CA PRO A 61 -11.17 2.30 5.38
C PRO A 61 -11.50 3.27 4.25
N GLU A 62 -12.71 3.81 4.29
CA GLU A 62 -13.10 4.89 3.40
C GLU A 62 -12.18 6.10 3.58
N ASN A 63 -11.76 6.66 2.46
CA ASN A 63 -10.96 7.87 2.46
C ASN A 63 -11.87 9.06 2.78
N SER A 64 -11.34 10.01 3.55
CA SER A 64 -12.04 11.28 3.86
C SER A 64 -12.31 12.14 2.61
N ASN A 65 -11.70 11.78 1.48
CA ASN A 65 -11.80 12.47 0.21
C ASN A 65 -11.63 11.43 -0.92
N HIS A 66 -12.53 11.44 -1.91
CA HIS A 66 -12.61 10.48 -3.01
C HIS A 66 -11.32 10.34 -3.84
N ASN A 67 -10.44 11.36 -3.81
CA ASN A 67 -9.21 11.38 -4.60
C ASN A 67 -7.98 10.85 -3.83
N ARG A 68 -8.16 10.36 -2.59
CA ARG A 68 -7.05 9.83 -1.79
C ARG A 68 -6.86 8.33 -2.03
N GLN A 69 -5.61 7.92 -1.96
CA GLN A 69 -5.17 6.53 -2.02
C GLN A 69 -4.34 6.21 -0.78
N TRP A 70 -4.26 4.93 -0.43
CA TRP A 70 -3.39 4.41 0.61
C TRP A 70 -2.10 3.89 0.01
N THR A 71 -0.97 4.14 0.67
CA THR A 71 0.32 3.52 0.34
C THR A 71 1.00 3.04 1.61
N TYR A 72 2.03 2.22 1.48
CA TYR A 72 2.84 1.84 2.63
C TYR A 72 3.52 3.07 3.24
N LYS A 73 3.45 3.20 4.57
CA LYS A 73 4.33 4.13 5.27
C LYS A 73 5.76 3.62 5.14
N ARG A 74 6.58 4.34 4.38
CA ARG A 74 8.03 4.12 4.36
C ARG A 74 8.59 4.47 5.74
N LYS A 75 9.49 3.63 6.26
CA LYS A 75 10.31 4.04 7.40
C LYS A 75 11.24 5.17 6.90
N PRO A 76 11.50 6.20 7.74
CA PRO A 76 12.50 7.21 7.42
C PRO A 76 13.88 6.56 7.19
#